data_AF-A0A6G1FCY7-F1
#
_entry.id   AF-A0A6G1FCY7-F1
#
_cell.length_a   1.000
_cell.length_b   1.000
_cell.length_c   1.000
_cell.angle_alpha   90.00
_cell.angle_beta   90.00
_cell.angle_gamma   90.00
#
_symmetry.space_group_name_H-M   'P 1'
#
loop_
_entity.id
_entity.type
_entity.pdbx_description
1 polymer ?
#
loop_
_entity_poly.entity_id
_entity_poly.type
_entity_poly.pdbx_seq_one_letter_code
_entity_poly.pdbx_strand_id
1 'polypeptide(L)'
;MLTCSRFRELGQHKLVLRRASPACVAVRAGAWCDDARRFLVRCAQAGNTEASYLLGMILFYCFENRKLGSELLGAAARRGHAEALYSMAIIQFNGSGLPKDGRNLHAGAQLCVRAASRGHNDALRELGHCVSDGYGVRRSLSGGRRLLIQANFRELCSAVATGGPGFAAALGLSGECKPPGPHMCLLSDYGCHVAGSAGRRAHAANAFLAEWYASRQLGSGAGAGALRLCSQPTCGRPETRKHEFRRCSVCSAVIYCSRACQALHWKVAHKNECVPMAHWLDAANANANANGNAVAAVEAAAAQMAMP
;
A
#
# COMPACT_ATOMS: atom_id res chain seq x y z
N MET A 1 13.58 -35.10 -9.27
CA MET A 1 12.85 -34.51 -10.42
C MET A 1 11.59 -35.31 -10.65
N LEU A 2 10.41 -34.68 -10.76
CA LEU A 2 9.15 -35.39 -11.07
C LEU A 2 9.19 -35.81 -12.54
N THR A 3 9.53 -37.07 -12.80
CA THR A 3 9.80 -37.61 -14.15
C THR A 3 8.54 -37.99 -14.93
N CYS A 4 7.37 -38.04 -14.30
CA CYS A 4 6.13 -38.50 -14.93
C CYS A 4 5.58 -37.49 -15.96
N SER A 5 5.48 -37.89 -17.24
CA SER A 5 4.86 -37.12 -18.32
C SER A 5 3.42 -36.74 -18.00
N ARG A 6 2.62 -37.69 -17.48
CA ARG A 6 1.24 -37.46 -17.04
C ARG A 6 1.12 -36.38 -15.97
N PHE A 7 2.05 -36.33 -15.02
CA PHE A 7 2.06 -35.27 -14.00
C PHE A 7 2.35 -33.90 -14.62
N ARG A 8 3.28 -33.83 -15.58
CA ARG A 8 3.59 -32.60 -16.32
C ARG A 8 2.43 -32.13 -17.20
N GLU A 9 1.70 -33.04 -17.83
CA GLU A 9 0.48 -32.74 -18.58
C GLU A 9 -0.64 -32.24 -17.68
N LEU A 10 -0.88 -32.92 -16.55
CA LEU A 10 -1.89 -32.52 -15.58
C LEU A 10 -1.61 -31.12 -15.01
N GLY A 11 -0.33 -30.82 -14.73
CA GLY A 11 0.10 -29.49 -14.27
C GLY A 11 -0.20 -28.36 -15.25
N GLN A 12 -0.38 -28.67 -16.54
CA GLN A 12 -0.75 -27.71 -17.59
C GLN A 12 -2.26 -27.67 -17.86
N HIS A 13 -3.04 -28.54 -17.21
CA HIS A 13 -4.48 -28.61 -17.42
C HIS A 13 -5.17 -27.33 -16.93
N LYS A 14 -6.13 -26.82 -17.72
CA LYS A 14 -6.85 -25.55 -17.45
C LYS A 14 -7.45 -25.49 -16.04
N LEU A 15 -8.00 -26.60 -15.54
CA LEU A 15 -8.58 -26.63 -14.18
C LEU A 15 -7.52 -26.49 -13.08
N VAL A 16 -6.32 -27.04 -13.28
CA VAL A 16 -5.21 -26.93 -12.33
C VAL A 16 -4.70 -25.50 -12.30
N LEU A 17 -4.45 -24.90 -13.47
CA LEU A 17 -4.03 -23.51 -13.60
C LEU A 17 -5.05 -22.53 -13.01
N ARG A 18 -6.35 -22.75 -13.26
CA ARG A 18 -7.44 -21.95 -12.69
C ARG A 18 -7.48 -22.01 -11.16
N ARG A 19 -7.08 -23.14 -10.57
CA ARG A 19 -7.11 -23.40 -9.11
C ARG A 19 -5.75 -23.26 -8.43
N ALA A 20 -4.71 -22.85 -9.16
CA ALA A 20 -3.41 -22.59 -8.57
C ALA A 20 -3.55 -21.58 -7.41
N SER A 21 -2.99 -21.94 -6.25
CA SER A 21 -3.13 -21.14 -5.03
C SER A 21 -2.41 -19.78 -5.17
N PRO A 22 -2.75 -18.78 -4.32
CA PRO A 22 -1.99 -17.53 -4.27
C PRO A 22 -0.48 -17.74 -4.11
N ALA A 23 -0.08 -18.74 -3.30
CA ALA A 23 1.33 -19.09 -3.10
C ALA A 23 1.98 -19.67 -4.37
N CYS A 24 1.23 -20.44 -5.18
CA CYS A 24 1.74 -20.97 -6.45
C CYS A 24 1.98 -19.89 -7.49
N VAL A 25 1.16 -18.84 -7.51
CA VAL A 25 1.27 -17.74 -8.49
C VAL A 25 2.15 -16.60 -7.99
N ALA A 26 2.48 -16.55 -6.69
CA ALA A 26 3.36 -15.54 -6.14
C ALA A 26 4.76 -15.62 -6.76
N VAL A 27 5.22 -14.50 -7.32
CA VAL A 27 6.57 -14.37 -7.88
C VAL A 27 7.23 -13.17 -7.20
N ARG A 28 8.52 -13.29 -6.87
CA ARG A 28 9.36 -12.18 -6.37
C ARG A 28 10.01 -11.45 -7.53
N ALA A 29 10.33 -10.16 -7.38
CA ALA A 29 10.87 -9.38 -8.49
C ALA A 29 12.22 -9.94 -8.99
N GLY A 30 13.09 -10.36 -8.06
CA GLY A 30 14.38 -10.99 -8.39
C GLY A 30 14.27 -12.38 -9.04
N ALA A 31 13.10 -13.01 -8.97
CA ALA A 31 12.82 -14.30 -9.62
C ALA A 31 11.97 -14.13 -10.89
N TRP A 32 11.73 -12.90 -11.34
CA TRP A 32 10.95 -12.65 -12.54
C TRP A 32 11.70 -13.09 -13.79
N CYS A 33 11.11 -14.02 -14.55
CA CYS A 33 11.65 -14.52 -15.81
C CYS A 33 10.51 -14.81 -16.81
N ASP A 34 10.87 -15.14 -18.05
CA ASP A 34 9.88 -15.46 -19.09
C ASP A 34 9.01 -16.66 -18.73
N ASP A 35 9.55 -17.66 -18.02
CA ASP A 35 8.76 -18.80 -17.56
C ASP A 35 7.74 -18.41 -16.49
N ALA A 36 8.13 -17.58 -15.52
CA ALA A 36 7.22 -17.03 -14.53
C ALA A 36 6.09 -16.22 -15.19
N ARG A 37 6.45 -15.38 -16.18
CA ARG A 37 5.48 -14.63 -16.99
C ARG A 37 4.54 -15.55 -17.75
N ARG A 38 5.06 -16.55 -18.47
CA ARG A 38 4.26 -17.55 -19.21
C ARG A 38 3.33 -18.33 -18.30
N PHE A 39 3.79 -18.71 -17.10
CA PHE A 39 2.97 -19.40 -16.12
C PHE A 39 1.81 -18.52 -15.64
N LEU A 40 2.08 -17.26 -15.27
CA LEU A 40 1.03 -16.31 -14.87
C LEU A 40 0.01 -16.04 -15.98
N VAL A 41 0.47 -15.86 -17.23
CA VAL A 41 -0.41 -15.67 -18.38
C VAL A 41 -1.35 -16.87 -18.54
N ARG A 42 -0.83 -18.10 -18.48
CA ARG A 42 -1.64 -19.32 -18.58
C ARG A 42 -2.66 -19.43 -17.44
N CYS A 43 -2.26 -19.12 -16.21
CA CYS A 43 -3.17 -19.08 -15.06
C CYS A 43 -4.28 -18.03 -15.26
N ALA A 44 -3.94 -16.81 -15.68
CA ALA A 44 -4.90 -15.75 -15.95
C ALA A 44 -5.88 -16.13 -17.07
N GLN A 45 -5.40 -16.70 -18.19
CA GLN A 45 -6.23 -17.20 -19.30
C GLN A 45 -7.14 -18.37 -18.87
N ALA A 46 -6.69 -19.20 -17.94
CA ALA A 46 -7.51 -20.25 -17.33
C ALA A 46 -8.60 -19.71 -16.38
N GLY A 47 -8.56 -18.41 -16.04
CA GLY A 47 -9.52 -17.73 -15.17
C GLY A 47 -9.09 -17.68 -13.70
N ASN A 48 -7.80 -17.86 -13.40
CA ASN A 48 -7.25 -17.66 -12.07
C ASN A 48 -7.23 -16.16 -11.72
N THR A 49 -8.02 -15.77 -10.72
CA THR A 49 -8.20 -14.37 -10.33
C THR A 49 -6.94 -13.76 -9.75
N GLU A 50 -6.21 -14.51 -8.91
CA GLU A 50 -4.98 -14.06 -8.27
C GLU A 50 -3.89 -13.82 -9.30
N ALA A 51 -3.75 -14.73 -10.28
CA ALA A 51 -2.82 -14.55 -11.39
C ALA A 51 -3.18 -13.33 -12.25
N SER A 52 -4.47 -13.13 -12.54
CA SER A 52 -4.93 -11.92 -13.25
C SER A 52 -4.62 -10.64 -12.46
N TYR A 53 -4.84 -10.63 -11.16
CA TYR A 53 -4.53 -9.47 -10.32
C TYR A 53 -3.01 -9.20 -10.26
N LEU A 54 -2.21 -10.21 -9.93
CA LEU A 54 -0.76 -10.09 -9.86
C LEU A 54 -0.14 -9.64 -11.18
N LEU A 55 -0.47 -10.34 -12.28
CA LEU A 55 0.03 -9.98 -13.61
C LEU A 55 -0.46 -8.60 -14.03
N GLY A 56 -1.71 -8.24 -13.70
CA GLY A 56 -2.27 -6.92 -13.96
C GLY A 56 -1.49 -5.80 -13.27
N MET A 57 -1.17 -5.96 -11.98
CA MET A 57 -0.35 -5.02 -11.22
C MET A 57 1.06 -4.87 -11.79
N ILE A 58 1.70 -6.00 -12.14
CA ILE A 58 3.05 -6.03 -12.71
C ILE A 58 3.06 -5.31 -14.07
N LEU A 59 2.14 -5.66 -14.97
CA LEU A 59 2.09 -5.04 -16.29
C LEU A 59 1.74 -3.55 -16.23
N PHE A 60 0.84 -3.16 -15.33
CA PHE A 60 0.41 -1.78 -15.19
C PHE A 60 1.54 -0.87 -14.68
N TYR A 61 2.22 -1.28 -13.59
CA TYR A 61 3.23 -0.44 -12.94
C TYR A 61 4.64 -0.70 -13.48
N CYS A 62 5.10 -1.96 -13.55
CA CYS A 62 6.50 -2.28 -13.80
C CYS A 62 6.90 -2.25 -15.28
N PHE A 63 5.98 -2.63 -16.17
CA PHE A 63 6.23 -2.72 -17.62
C PHE A 63 5.51 -1.66 -18.44
N GLU A 64 4.82 -0.72 -17.78
CA GLU A 64 4.07 0.37 -18.40
C GLU A 64 3.02 -0.06 -19.45
N ASN A 65 2.66 -1.34 -19.49
CA ASN A 65 1.59 -1.86 -20.31
C ASN A 65 0.24 -1.67 -19.61
N ARG A 66 -0.13 -0.39 -19.46
CA ARG A 66 -1.29 0.07 -18.67
C ARG A 66 -2.61 -0.47 -19.22
N LYS A 67 -2.72 -0.63 -20.54
CA LYS A 67 -3.92 -1.16 -21.19
C LYS A 67 -4.16 -2.61 -20.76
N LEU A 68 -3.19 -3.50 -21.02
CA LEU A 68 -3.32 -4.90 -20.66
C LEU A 68 -3.37 -5.10 -19.14
N GLY A 69 -2.59 -4.32 -18.39
CA GLY A 69 -2.65 -4.30 -16.93
C GLY A 69 -4.05 -4.00 -16.40
N SER A 70 -4.69 -2.94 -16.92
CA SER A 70 -6.06 -2.56 -16.53
C SER A 70 -7.11 -3.60 -16.95
N GLU A 71 -6.95 -4.23 -18.11
CA GLU A 71 -7.84 -5.30 -18.57
C GLU A 71 -7.81 -6.52 -17.64
N LEU A 72 -6.61 -6.93 -17.20
CA LEU A 72 -6.43 -8.04 -16.26
C LEU A 72 -6.94 -7.70 -14.85
N LEU A 73 -6.67 -6.49 -14.37
CA LEU A 73 -7.26 -5.98 -13.12
C LEU A 73 -8.79 -5.99 -13.19
N GLY A 74 -9.35 -5.52 -14.31
CA GLY A 74 -10.79 -5.56 -14.57
C GLY A 74 -11.35 -6.99 -14.60
N ALA A 75 -10.63 -7.95 -15.17
CA ALA A 75 -11.02 -9.36 -15.17
C ALA A 75 -11.06 -9.95 -13.75
N ALA A 76 -10.05 -9.68 -12.92
CA ALA A 76 -10.04 -10.08 -11.51
C ALA A 76 -11.17 -9.40 -10.73
N ALA A 77 -11.38 -8.10 -10.95
CA ALA A 77 -12.42 -7.31 -10.29
C ALA A 77 -13.85 -7.74 -10.65
N ARG A 78 -14.11 -8.15 -11.91
CA ARG A 78 -15.41 -8.71 -12.33
C ARG A 78 -15.74 -10.01 -11.60
N ARG A 79 -14.74 -10.79 -11.22
CA ARG A 79 -14.88 -12.00 -10.39
C ARG A 79 -14.90 -11.68 -8.88
N GLY A 80 -14.76 -10.39 -8.56
CA GLY A 80 -14.84 -9.80 -7.22
C GLY A 80 -13.62 -10.02 -6.34
N HIS A 81 -12.44 -10.15 -6.94
CA HIS A 81 -11.19 -10.08 -6.22
C HIS A 81 -11.07 -8.73 -5.51
N ALA A 82 -10.98 -8.73 -4.18
CA ALA A 82 -11.16 -7.55 -3.36
C ALA A 82 -10.01 -6.53 -3.54
N GLU A 83 -8.79 -7.04 -3.64
CA GLU A 83 -7.54 -6.33 -3.86
C GLU A 83 -7.47 -5.71 -5.26
N ALA A 84 -7.96 -6.43 -6.29
CA ALA A 84 -8.08 -5.88 -7.63
C ALA A 84 -9.09 -4.72 -7.68
N LEU A 85 -10.27 -4.89 -7.04
CA LEU A 85 -11.28 -3.83 -6.92
C LEU A 85 -10.70 -2.60 -6.22
N TYR A 86 -10.00 -2.79 -5.10
CA TYR A 86 -9.36 -1.71 -4.38
C TYR A 86 -8.22 -1.06 -5.19
N SER A 87 -7.42 -1.84 -5.91
CA SER A 87 -6.36 -1.31 -6.76
C SER A 87 -6.90 -0.43 -7.88
N MET A 88 -7.97 -0.88 -8.54
CA MET A 88 -8.67 -0.05 -9.52
C MET A 88 -9.25 1.22 -8.88
N ALA A 89 -9.79 1.15 -7.65
CA ALA A 89 -10.31 2.33 -6.96
C ALA A 89 -9.23 3.41 -6.79
N ILE A 90 -8.05 3.02 -6.34
CA ILE A 90 -6.91 3.94 -6.18
C ILE A 90 -6.42 4.47 -7.53
N ILE A 91 -6.38 3.63 -8.58
CA ILE A 91 -6.05 4.09 -9.94
C ILE A 91 -7.04 5.19 -10.37
N GLN A 92 -8.33 5.03 -10.10
CA GLN A 92 -9.36 6.02 -10.43
C GLN A 92 -9.25 7.31 -9.59
N PHE A 93 -8.98 7.18 -8.30
CA PHE A 93 -8.80 8.35 -7.41
C PHE A 93 -7.55 9.15 -7.75
N ASN A 94 -6.46 8.47 -8.07
CA ASN A 94 -5.20 9.13 -8.38
C ASN A 94 -5.11 9.52 -9.87
N GLY A 95 -5.89 8.89 -10.74
CA GLY A 95 -5.77 9.01 -12.19
C GLY A 95 -4.48 8.38 -12.71
N SER A 96 -4.00 7.32 -12.04
CA SER A 96 -2.73 6.68 -12.37
C SER A 96 -2.73 6.19 -13.81
N GLY A 97 -1.70 6.53 -14.58
CA GLY A 97 -1.60 6.13 -15.98
C GLY A 97 -2.61 6.78 -16.94
N LEU A 98 -3.41 7.74 -16.45
CA LEU A 98 -4.33 8.56 -17.24
C LEU A 98 -3.80 10.00 -17.38
N PRO A 99 -4.34 10.80 -18.31
CA PRO A 99 -4.10 12.25 -18.36
C PRO A 99 -4.39 12.93 -17.02
N LYS A 100 -3.90 14.16 -16.83
CA LYS A 100 -3.99 14.91 -15.57
C LYS A 100 -5.42 14.96 -15.00
N ASP A 101 -6.40 15.13 -15.87
CA ASP A 101 -7.83 15.24 -15.50
C ASP A 101 -8.59 13.91 -15.60
N GLY A 102 -7.91 12.80 -15.87
CA GLY A 102 -8.50 11.47 -16.00
C GLY A 102 -8.97 10.84 -14.68
N ARG A 103 -9.04 11.58 -13.58
CA ARG A 103 -9.52 11.06 -12.30
C ARG A 103 -11.03 10.85 -12.35
N ASN A 104 -11.49 9.70 -11.87
CA ASN A 104 -12.92 9.43 -11.73
C ASN A 104 -13.25 9.03 -10.29
N LEU A 105 -13.60 10.04 -9.49
CA LEU A 105 -13.82 9.87 -8.05
C LEU A 105 -15.05 9.02 -7.77
N HIS A 106 -16.09 9.18 -8.59
CA HIS A 106 -17.32 8.40 -8.46
C HIS A 106 -17.08 6.92 -8.73
N ALA A 107 -16.38 6.59 -9.81
CA ALA A 107 -15.99 5.21 -10.12
C ALA A 107 -15.07 4.64 -9.04
N GLY A 108 -14.12 5.44 -8.53
CA GLY A 108 -13.26 5.05 -7.41
C GLY A 108 -14.05 4.68 -6.16
N ALA A 109 -15.03 5.51 -5.77
CA ALA A 109 -15.87 5.25 -4.61
C ALA A 109 -16.77 4.02 -4.79
N GLN A 110 -17.34 3.81 -5.98
CA GLN A 110 -18.11 2.59 -6.29
C GLN A 110 -17.24 1.32 -6.19
N LEU A 111 -16.00 1.39 -6.67
CA LEU A 111 -15.04 0.29 -6.54
C LEU A 111 -14.68 0.03 -5.08
N CYS A 112 -14.55 1.07 -4.25
CA CYS A 112 -14.38 0.93 -2.79
C CYS A 112 -15.58 0.23 -2.13
N VAL A 113 -16.82 0.59 -2.49
CA VAL A 113 -18.03 -0.11 -2.01
C VAL A 113 -17.95 -1.60 -2.34
N ARG A 114 -17.65 -1.93 -3.60
CA ARG A 114 -17.53 -3.32 -4.05
C ARG A 114 -16.41 -4.06 -3.31
N ALA A 115 -15.23 -3.47 -3.18
CA ALA A 115 -14.12 -4.08 -2.44
C ALA A 115 -14.45 -4.28 -0.95
N ALA A 116 -15.09 -3.30 -0.31
CA ALA A 116 -15.50 -3.36 1.09
C ALA A 116 -16.55 -4.45 1.35
N SER A 117 -17.48 -4.66 0.39
CA SER A 117 -18.47 -5.75 0.42
C SER A 117 -17.82 -7.13 0.32
N ARG A 118 -16.62 -7.21 -0.28
CA ARG A 118 -15.78 -8.42 -0.34
C ARG A 118 -14.78 -8.53 0.82
N GLY A 119 -14.94 -7.71 1.86
CA GLY A 119 -14.13 -7.77 3.08
C GLY A 119 -12.85 -6.93 3.05
N HIS A 120 -12.57 -6.17 1.98
CA HIS A 120 -11.35 -5.36 1.91
C HIS A 120 -11.39 -4.18 2.88
N ASN A 121 -10.68 -4.28 4.01
CA ASN A 121 -10.81 -3.31 5.09
C ASN A 121 -10.28 -1.91 4.73
N ASP A 122 -9.19 -1.83 3.96
CA ASP A 122 -8.65 -0.54 3.53
C ASP A 122 -9.61 0.18 2.56
N ALA A 123 -10.40 -0.57 1.79
CA ALA A 123 -11.41 0.01 0.91
C ALA A 123 -12.59 0.57 1.69
N LEU A 124 -12.98 -0.12 2.78
CA LEU A 124 -13.99 0.38 3.72
C LEU A 124 -13.54 1.68 4.39
N ARG A 125 -12.26 1.77 4.76
CA ARG A 125 -11.66 2.98 5.31
C ARG A 125 -11.63 4.12 4.30
N GLU A 126 -11.19 3.87 3.07
CA GLU A 126 -11.27 4.86 1.99
C GLU A 126 -12.69 5.37 1.79
N LEU A 127 -13.67 4.46 1.75
CA LEU A 127 -15.07 4.82 1.58
C LEU A 127 -15.55 5.71 2.72
N GLY A 128 -15.16 5.42 3.97
CA GLY A 128 -15.47 6.26 5.13
C GLY A 128 -14.97 7.70 4.97
N HIS A 129 -13.76 7.88 4.44
CA HIS A 129 -13.26 9.22 4.10
C HIS A 129 -14.00 9.83 2.91
N CYS A 130 -14.27 9.07 1.84
CA CYS A 130 -15.00 9.56 0.68
C CYS A 130 -16.38 10.10 1.08
N VAL A 131 -17.10 9.37 1.94
CA VAL A 131 -18.41 9.79 2.46
C VAL A 131 -18.29 10.98 3.41
N SER A 132 -17.25 11.04 4.25
CA SER A 132 -17.03 12.18 5.17
C SER A 132 -16.77 13.49 4.42
N ASP A 133 -15.98 13.41 3.35
CA ASP A 133 -15.49 14.57 2.60
C ASP A 133 -16.37 14.91 1.39
N GLY A 134 -17.26 14.01 0.96
CA GLY A 134 -18.04 14.16 -0.28
C GLY A 134 -17.25 13.83 -1.55
N TYR A 135 -16.22 12.99 -1.46
CA TYR A 135 -15.32 12.66 -2.56
C TYR A 135 -15.93 11.58 -3.47
N GLY A 136 -16.53 11.99 -4.59
CA GLY A 136 -17.17 11.09 -5.56
C GLY A 136 -18.52 10.50 -5.10
N VAL A 137 -18.97 10.83 -3.88
CA VAL A 137 -20.23 10.39 -3.27
C VAL A 137 -20.87 11.52 -2.47
N ARG A 138 -22.15 11.37 -2.11
CA ARG A 138 -22.83 12.34 -1.25
C ARG A 138 -22.15 12.42 0.12
N ARG A 139 -21.86 13.65 0.56
CA ARG A 139 -21.25 13.91 1.87
C ARG A 139 -22.19 13.52 3.01
N SER A 140 -21.67 12.80 4.00
CA SER A 140 -22.34 12.48 5.27
C SER A 140 -21.30 12.23 6.36
N LEU A 141 -21.18 13.15 7.31
CA LEU A 141 -20.23 13.01 8.43
C LEU A 141 -20.56 11.77 9.29
N SER A 142 -21.83 11.57 9.61
CA SER A 142 -22.28 10.42 10.41
C SER A 142 -22.09 9.10 9.66
N GLY A 143 -22.40 9.06 8.35
CA GLY A 143 -22.17 7.90 7.49
C GLY A 143 -20.69 7.55 7.37
N GLY A 144 -19.85 8.54 7.12
CA GLY A 144 -18.40 8.35 7.03
C GLY A 144 -17.79 7.87 8.35
N ARG A 145 -18.17 8.48 9.48
CA ARG A 145 -17.73 8.04 10.82
C ARG A 145 -18.11 6.58 11.11
N ARG A 146 -19.34 6.16 10.78
CA ARG A 146 -19.76 4.76 10.95
C ARG A 146 -18.88 3.78 10.18
N LEU A 147 -18.56 4.08 8.92
CA LEU A 147 -17.69 3.22 8.11
C LEU A 147 -16.26 3.14 8.66
N LEU A 148 -15.71 4.25 9.16
CA LEU A 148 -14.38 4.27 9.78
C LEU A 148 -14.33 3.47 11.09
N ILE A 149 -15.37 3.58 11.93
CA ILE A 149 -15.52 2.75 13.14
C ILE A 149 -15.61 1.28 12.75
N GLN A 150 -16.43 0.94 11.74
CA GLN A 150 -16.56 -0.42 11.24
C GLN A 150 -15.23 -0.97 10.71
N ALA A 151 -14.43 -0.16 10.02
CA ALA A 151 -13.12 -0.56 9.53
C ALA A 151 -12.15 -0.87 10.68
N ASN A 152 -12.13 -0.04 11.72
CA ASN A 152 -11.32 -0.28 12.91
C ASN A 152 -11.79 -1.52 13.68
N PHE A 153 -13.10 -1.74 13.78
CA PHE A 153 -13.67 -2.92 14.41
C PHE A 153 -13.29 -4.22 13.67
N ARG A 154 -13.37 -4.25 12.34
CA ARG A 154 -12.92 -5.40 11.53
C ARG A 154 -11.44 -5.71 11.74
N GLU A 155 -10.63 -4.66 11.85
CA GLU A 155 -9.19 -4.77 12.12
C GLU A 155 -8.90 -5.36 13.51
N LEU A 156 -9.62 -4.88 14.53
CA LEU A 156 -9.51 -5.41 15.89
C LEU A 156 -9.94 -6.87 15.95
N CYS A 157 -11.09 -7.22 15.35
CA CYS A 157 -11.58 -8.60 15.32
C CYS A 157 -10.55 -9.52 14.64
N SER A 158 -10.00 -9.10 13.50
CA SER A 158 -8.94 -9.84 12.81
C SER A 158 -7.72 -10.05 13.71
N ALA A 159 -7.34 -9.04 14.48
CA ALA A 159 -6.18 -9.14 15.34
C ALA A 159 -6.41 -9.99 16.58
N VAL A 160 -7.59 -9.91 17.19
CA VAL A 160 -7.99 -10.77 18.30
C VAL A 160 -8.07 -12.23 17.85
N ALA A 161 -8.53 -12.49 16.62
CA ALA A 161 -8.54 -13.84 16.08
C ALA A 161 -7.14 -14.41 15.84
N THR A 162 -6.15 -13.56 15.52
CA THR A 162 -4.76 -13.98 15.24
C THR A 162 -3.84 -13.92 16.46
N GLY A 163 -4.14 -13.05 17.42
CA GLY A 163 -3.43 -12.97 18.69
C GLY A 163 -4.02 -14.03 19.60
N GLY A 164 -3.20 -14.99 20.04
CA GLY A 164 -3.66 -16.11 20.86
C GLY A 164 -4.46 -15.69 22.12
N PRO A 165 -4.99 -16.65 22.89
CA PRO A 165 -5.97 -16.39 23.96
C PRO A 165 -5.56 -15.30 24.98
N GLY A 166 -4.25 -15.12 25.24
CA GLY A 166 -3.75 -14.04 26.10
C GLY A 166 -3.90 -12.61 25.54
N PHE A 167 -3.96 -12.43 24.23
CA PHE A 167 -4.12 -11.11 23.59
C PHE A 167 -5.53 -10.56 23.75
N ALA A 168 -6.56 -11.41 23.62
CA ALA A 168 -7.95 -11.04 23.88
C ALA A 168 -8.17 -10.67 25.36
N ALA A 169 -7.58 -11.45 26.27
CA ALA A 169 -7.62 -11.22 27.71
C ALA A 169 -6.88 -9.92 28.11
N ALA A 170 -5.72 -9.65 27.52
CA ALA A 170 -4.97 -8.40 27.73
C ALA A 170 -5.73 -7.15 27.27
N LEU A 171 -6.66 -7.30 26.32
CA LEU A 171 -7.55 -6.22 25.86
C LEU A 171 -8.85 -6.11 26.67
N GLY A 172 -9.07 -6.96 27.67
CA GLY A 172 -10.30 -7.00 28.47
C GLY A 172 -11.54 -7.43 27.68
N LEU A 173 -11.37 -8.10 26.54
CA LEU A 173 -12.46 -8.52 25.64
C LEU A 173 -12.85 -9.99 25.91
N SER A 174 -13.31 -10.28 27.12
CA SER A 174 -13.90 -11.58 27.47
C SER A 174 -15.42 -11.52 27.31
N GLY A 175 -15.92 -11.60 26.08
CA GLY A 175 -17.36 -11.67 25.77
C GLY A 175 -17.66 -11.50 24.27
N GLU A 176 -18.71 -12.17 23.78
CA GLU A 176 -19.10 -12.19 22.36
C GLU A 176 -19.15 -10.80 21.71
N CYS A 177 -18.42 -10.64 20.58
CA CYS A 177 -18.35 -9.42 19.80
C CYS A 177 -19.69 -9.08 19.12
N LYS A 178 -20.57 -8.32 19.80
CA LYS A 178 -21.70 -7.63 19.16
C LYS A 178 -21.24 -6.33 18.47
N PRO A 179 -21.88 -5.92 17.36
CA PRO A 179 -21.54 -4.66 16.69
C PRO A 179 -21.80 -3.45 17.63
N PRO A 180 -20.94 -2.43 17.64
CA PRO A 180 -21.04 -1.33 18.60
C PRO A 180 -22.18 -0.36 18.26
N GLY A 181 -22.83 0.17 19.31
CA GLY A 181 -23.84 1.23 19.22
C GLY A 181 -23.27 2.62 18.85
N PRO A 182 -24.12 3.66 18.76
CA PRO A 182 -23.80 4.95 18.12
C PRO A 182 -22.78 5.85 18.84
N HIS A 183 -22.26 5.47 20.02
CA HIS A 183 -21.46 6.37 20.88
C HIS A 183 -20.04 5.88 21.25
N MET A 184 -19.49 4.82 20.65
CA MET A 184 -18.11 4.41 20.97
C MET A 184 -17.03 5.21 20.20
N CYS A 185 -16.00 5.64 20.96
CA CYS A 185 -14.81 6.34 20.48
C CYS A 185 -13.86 5.38 19.73
N LEU A 186 -12.99 5.93 18.88
CA LEU A 186 -12.14 5.15 17.99
C LEU A 186 -11.10 4.38 18.82
N LEU A 187 -10.79 3.14 18.43
CA LEU A 187 -9.76 2.30 19.06
C LEU A 187 -8.36 2.95 19.10
N SER A 188 -8.12 3.98 18.30
CA SER A 188 -6.91 4.83 18.35
C SER A 188 -6.76 5.57 19.67
N ASP A 189 -7.87 5.90 20.33
CA ASP A 189 -7.90 6.78 21.50
C ASP A 189 -7.53 6.02 22.79
N TYR A 190 -7.57 4.69 22.75
CA TYR A 190 -7.18 3.79 23.85
C TYR A 190 -5.76 3.21 23.70
N GLY A 191 -4.93 3.75 22.79
CA GLY A 191 -3.54 3.28 22.65
C GLY A 191 -3.40 1.80 22.26
N CYS A 192 -4.48 1.17 21.77
CA CYS A 192 -4.48 -0.22 21.31
C CYS A 192 -3.67 -0.31 20.02
N HIS A 193 -2.35 -0.39 20.17
CA HIS A 193 -1.46 -0.91 19.14
C HIS A 193 -1.85 -2.37 18.93
N VAL A 194 -2.69 -2.59 17.93
CA VAL A 194 -2.88 -3.92 17.37
C VAL A 194 -1.52 -4.35 16.81
N ALA A 195 -0.75 -5.06 17.63
CA ALA A 195 0.54 -5.64 17.30
C ALA A 195 0.46 -6.54 16.05
N GLY A 196 -0.75 -7.02 15.70
CA GLY A 196 -1.03 -7.74 14.45
C GLY A 196 -0.91 -6.92 13.15
N SER A 197 -0.79 -5.59 13.20
CA SER A 197 -0.57 -4.78 11.98
C SER A 197 0.86 -4.87 11.44
N ALA A 198 1.85 -5.13 12.30
CA ALA A 198 3.22 -5.42 11.91
C ALA A 198 3.38 -6.83 11.28
N GLY A 199 2.42 -7.73 11.52
CA GLY A 199 2.35 -9.07 10.93
C GLY A 199 1.54 -9.16 9.64
N ARG A 200 0.98 -8.05 9.15
CA ARG A 200 0.20 -8.04 7.89
C ARG A 200 1.16 -8.23 6.71
N ARG A 201 1.32 -9.48 6.25
CA ARG A 201 2.12 -9.77 5.05
C ARG A 201 1.54 -8.99 3.87
N ALA A 202 2.43 -8.28 3.17
CA ALA A 202 2.06 -7.63 1.92
C ALA A 202 1.51 -8.67 0.94
N HIS A 203 0.49 -8.27 0.18
CA HIS A 203 0.04 -9.09 -0.95
C HIS A 203 1.21 -9.34 -1.91
N ALA A 204 1.31 -10.53 -2.53
CA ALA A 204 2.42 -10.89 -3.42
C ALA A 204 2.69 -9.83 -4.50
N ALA A 205 1.63 -9.25 -5.07
CA ALA A 205 1.71 -8.12 -6.00
C ALA A 205 2.41 -6.88 -5.41
N ASN A 206 2.05 -6.47 -4.19
CA ASN A 206 2.67 -5.32 -3.54
C ASN A 206 4.12 -5.60 -3.16
N ALA A 207 4.42 -6.82 -2.69
CA ALA A 207 5.79 -7.25 -2.42
C ALA A 207 6.65 -7.21 -3.70
N PHE A 208 6.11 -7.71 -4.82
CA PHE A 208 6.77 -7.62 -6.12
C PHE A 208 7.05 -6.16 -6.52
N LEU A 209 6.07 -5.26 -6.40
CA LEU A 209 6.28 -3.85 -6.74
C LEU A 209 7.36 -3.22 -5.88
N ALA A 210 7.31 -3.43 -4.56
CA ALA A 210 8.31 -2.89 -3.63
C ALA A 210 9.73 -3.37 -4.00
N GLU A 211 9.89 -4.67 -4.24
CA GLU A 211 11.18 -5.24 -4.66
C GLU A 211 11.65 -4.72 -6.02
N TRP A 212 10.75 -4.66 -7.00
CA TRP A 212 11.05 -4.22 -8.37
C TRP A 212 11.60 -2.80 -8.42
N TYR A 213 11.01 -1.89 -7.65
CA TYR A 213 11.45 -0.50 -7.62
C TYR A 213 12.65 -0.31 -6.68
N ALA A 214 12.74 -1.05 -5.58
CA ALA A 214 13.93 -1.02 -4.71
C ALA A 214 15.20 -1.45 -5.47
N SER A 215 15.13 -2.51 -6.29
CA SER A 215 16.27 -2.98 -7.07
C SER A 215 16.70 -2.02 -8.19
N ARG A 216 15.80 -1.13 -8.62
CA ARG A 216 16.04 -0.15 -9.70
C ARG A 216 16.42 1.24 -9.20
N GLN A 217 15.99 1.61 -7.99
CA GLN A 217 16.40 2.86 -7.34
C GLN A 217 17.89 2.88 -6.99
N LEU A 218 18.53 1.71 -6.85
CA LEU A 218 19.98 1.59 -6.67
C LEU A 218 20.81 1.96 -7.92
N GLY A 219 20.19 2.19 -9.09
CA GLY A 219 20.88 2.48 -10.35
C GLY A 219 20.64 3.88 -10.94
N SER A 220 19.76 4.70 -10.35
CA SER A 220 19.43 6.04 -10.84
C SER A 220 19.66 7.03 -9.72
N GLY A 221 20.70 7.86 -9.83
CA GLY A 221 20.98 8.96 -8.90
C GLY A 221 19.69 9.72 -8.60
N ALA A 222 19.36 9.80 -7.32
CA ALA A 222 18.13 10.39 -6.80
C ALA A 222 18.11 11.91 -7.04
N GLY A 223 17.84 12.32 -8.29
CA GLY A 223 17.50 13.69 -8.62
C GLY A 223 16.08 14.02 -8.18
N ALA A 224 15.80 15.32 -7.97
CA ALA A 224 14.50 15.88 -7.60
C ALA A 224 13.33 15.57 -8.58
N GLY A 225 13.56 14.77 -9.62
CA GLY A 225 12.59 14.34 -10.62
C GLY A 225 12.19 12.87 -10.59
N ALA A 226 12.71 12.04 -9.67
CA ALA A 226 12.38 10.62 -9.61
C ALA A 226 10.96 10.36 -9.09
N LEU A 227 10.24 9.42 -9.75
CA LEU A 227 8.93 8.94 -9.27
C LEU A 227 9.11 8.22 -7.94
N ARG A 228 8.24 8.53 -6.99
CA ARG A 228 8.36 8.05 -5.61
C ARG A 228 7.41 6.89 -5.32
N LEU A 229 7.78 6.03 -4.37
CA LEU A 229 6.90 4.98 -3.85
C LEU A 229 5.99 5.53 -2.74
N CYS A 230 4.81 4.93 -2.61
CA CYS A 230 3.97 5.13 -1.44
C CYS A 230 4.77 4.77 -0.18
N SER A 231 4.77 5.67 0.81
CA SER A 231 5.54 5.52 2.05
C SER A 231 5.00 4.46 3.01
N GLN A 232 3.84 3.84 2.73
CA GLN A 232 3.38 2.71 3.52
C GLN A 232 4.19 1.46 3.10
N PRO A 233 5.00 0.84 4.00
CA PRO A 233 6.01 -0.14 3.59
C PRO A 233 5.49 -1.37 2.84
N THR A 234 4.25 -1.80 3.10
CA THR A 234 3.64 -2.98 2.48
C THR A 234 2.84 -2.66 1.21
N CYS A 235 2.85 -1.41 0.74
CA CYS A 235 2.08 -0.98 -0.43
C CYS A 235 2.84 -1.18 -1.74
N GLY A 236 4.10 -0.72 -1.79
CA GLY A 236 4.97 -0.86 -2.96
C GLY A 236 4.56 -0.07 -4.21
N ARG A 237 3.41 0.63 -4.21
CA ARG A 237 2.93 1.35 -5.40
C ARG A 237 3.79 2.56 -5.73
N PRO A 238 4.24 2.72 -6.99
CA PRO A 238 4.91 3.90 -7.48
C PRO A 238 3.90 4.98 -7.94
N GLU A 239 4.31 6.23 -7.87
CA GLU A 239 3.71 7.28 -8.69
C GLU A 239 3.88 6.95 -10.18
N THR A 240 2.87 7.24 -11.00
CA THR A 240 2.96 7.17 -12.47
C THR A 240 3.28 8.53 -13.09
N ARG A 241 3.10 9.60 -12.31
CA ARG A 241 3.43 10.99 -12.65
C ARG A 241 3.88 11.73 -11.40
N LYS A 242 4.67 12.78 -11.57
CA LYS A 242 5.18 13.57 -10.44
C LYS A 242 4.03 14.14 -9.60
N HIS A 243 4.14 14.00 -8.28
CA HIS A 243 3.21 14.58 -7.31
C HIS A 243 1.76 14.08 -7.46
N GLU A 244 1.62 12.85 -7.95
CA GLU A 244 0.34 12.15 -8.03
C GLU A 244 -0.18 11.81 -6.63
N PHE A 245 0.73 11.41 -5.74
CA PHE A 245 0.37 10.98 -4.41
C PHE A 245 0.26 12.16 -3.45
N ARG A 246 -0.66 12.06 -2.50
CA ARG A 246 -0.79 13.08 -1.48
C ARG A 246 0.35 13.01 -0.49
N ARG A 247 0.74 14.16 0.03
CA ARG A 247 1.78 14.31 1.05
C ARG A 247 1.17 14.33 2.44
N CYS A 248 1.94 13.96 3.45
CA CYS A 248 1.57 14.29 4.83
C CYS A 248 1.47 15.81 4.98
N SER A 249 0.37 16.32 5.52
CA SER A 249 0.12 17.75 5.66
C SER A 249 1.04 18.43 6.69
N VAL A 250 1.68 17.66 7.57
CA VAL A 250 2.57 18.17 8.62
C VAL A 250 4.02 18.25 8.11
N CYS A 251 4.61 17.10 7.75
CA CYS A 251 6.02 17.06 7.38
C CYS A 251 6.29 17.22 5.88
N SER A 252 5.30 16.99 5.01
CA SER A 252 5.45 16.94 3.54
C SER A 252 6.49 15.96 2.97
N ALA A 253 7.21 15.22 3.83
CA ALA A 253 8.32 14.34 3.48
C ALA A 253 7.83 13.00 2.92
N VAL A 254 6.78 12.42 3.50
CA VAL A 254 6.20 11.14 3.10
C VAL A 254 4.98 11.31 2.19
N ILE A 255 4.73 10.34 1.33
CA ILE A 255 3.65 10.36 0.33
C ILE A 255 2.79 9.09 0.36
N TYR A 256 1.54 9.20 -0.04
CA TYR A 256 0.58 8.10 0.07
C TYR A 256 -0.36 8.01 -1.13
N CYS A 257 -0.52 6.80 -1.66
CA CYS A 257 -1.48 6.54 -2.74
C CYS A 257 -2.96 6.56 -2.27
N SER A 258 -3.24 6.39 -0.97
CA SER A 258 -4.61 6.17 -0.44
C SER A 258 -4.69 6.54 1.07
N ARG A 259 -5.79 7.17 1.55
CA ARG A 259 -5.97 7.61 2.96
C ARG A 259 -5.76 6.46 3.95
N ALA A 260 -6.14 5.25 3.57
CA ALA A 260 -5.86 4.01 4.24
C ALA A 260 -4.37 3.72 4.35
N CYS A 261 -3.56 3.91 3.30
CA CYS A 261 -2.10 3.77 3.42
C CYS A 261 -1.49 4.78 4.42
N GLN A 262 -2.00 6.02 4.47
CA GLN A 262 -1.55 6.99 5.48
C GLN A 262 -1.98 6.61 6.87
N ALA A 263 -3.26 6.22 7.05
CA ALA A 263 -3.77 5.79 8.34
C ALA A 263 -3.01 4.57 8.87
N LEU A 264 -2.68 3.62 7.99
CA LEU A 264 -1.89 2.45 8.36
C LEU A 264 -0.46 2.84 8.73
N HIS A 265 0.22 3.65 7.91
CA HIS A 265 1.57 4.12 8.22
C HIS A 265 1.64 4.94 9.51
N TRP A 266 0.64 5.82 9.73
CA TRP A 266 0.48 6.60 10.96
C TRP A 266 0.37 5.72 12.19
N LYS A 267 -0.45 4.66 12.12
CA LYS A 267 -0.61 3.71 13.22
C LYS A 267 0.68 2.96 13.57
N VAL A 268 1.51 2.61 12.58
CA VAL A 268 2.67 1.73 12.79
C VAL A 268 3.99 2.45 13.06
N ALA A 269 4.23 3.62 12.48
CA ALA A 269 5.55 4.27 12.56
C ALA A 269 5.44 5.80 12.51
N HIS A 270 4.77 6.34 11.49
CA HIS A 270 4.91 7.75 11.12
C HIS A 270 4.50 8.74 12.22
N LYS A 271 3.53 8.40 13.07
CA LYS A 271 3.08 9.30 14.16
C LYS A 271 4.22 9.73 15.10
N ASN A 272 5.24 8.88 15.27
CA ASN A 272 6.38 9.13 16.14
C ASN A 272 7.54 9.83 15.41
N GLU A 273 7.53 9.81 14.08
CA GLU A 273 8.60 10.34 13.22
C GLU A 273 8.20 11.68 12.56
N CYS A 274 6.92 12.06 12.64
CA CYS A 274 6.39 13.20 11.90
C CYS A 274 6.80 14.52 12.57
N VAL A 275 7.72 15.25 11.94
CA VAL A 275 8.16 16.58 12.37
C VAL A 275 7.80 17.62 11.29
N PRO A 276 7.29 18.82 11.65
CA PRO A 276 6.94 19.86 10.69
C PRO A 276 8.11 20.25 9.78
N MET A 277 7.83 20.55 8.51
CA MET A 277 8.86 20.82 7.51
C MET A 277 9.81 21.99 7.88
N ALA A 278 9.31 23.00 8.59
CA ALA A 278 10.12 24.13 9.06
C ALA A 278 11.29 23.69 9.93
N HIS A 279 11.06 22.73 10.84
CA HIS A 279 12.10 22.22 11.74
C HIS A 279 13.22 21.48 10.99
N TRP A 280 12.92 20.90 9.81
CA TRP A 280 13.96 20.28 8.96
C TRP A 280 14.87 21.33 8.33
N LEU A 281 14.32 22.48 7.93
CA LEU A 281 15.11 23.59 7.41
C LEU A 281 15.97 24.20 8.52
N ASP A 282 15.41 24.36 9.71
CA ASP A 282 16.13 24.88 10.87
C ASP A 282 17.25 23.93 11.30
N ALA A 283 16.99 22.62 11.35
CA ALA A 283 18.02 21.61 11.65
C ALA A 283 19.09 21.54 10.56
N ALA A 284 18.71 21.61 9.28
CA ALA A 284 19.68 21.62 8.17
C ALA A 284 20.55 22.88 8.20
N ASN A 285 19.98 24.05 8.49
CA ASN A 285 20.72 25.30 8.64
C ASN A 285 21.62 25.29 9.88
N ALA A 286 21.17 24.74 11.00
CA ALA A 286 21.99 24.58 12.20
C ALA A 286 23.17 23.65 11.95
N ASN A 287 22.97 22.55 11.22
CA ASN A 287 24.05 21.61 10.88
C ASN A 287 25.02 22.21 9.83
N ALA A 288 24.53 23.00 8.88
CA ALA A 288 25.37 23.74 7.94
C ALA A 288 26.23 24.80 8.64
N ASN A 289 25.66 25.53 9.60
CA ASN A 289 26.40 26.48 10.43
C ASN A 289 27.41 25.78 11.35
N ALA A 290 27.06 24.62 11.92
CA ALA A 290 27.98 23.83 12.74
C ALA A 290 29.17 23.31 11.91
N ASN A 291 28.93 22.81 10.70
CA ASN A 291 29.99 22.38 9.79
C ASN A 291 30.84 23.57 9.30
N GLY A 292 30.23 24.71 8.98
CA GLY A 292 30.95 25.93 8.59
C GLY A 292 31.86 26.44 9.72
N ASN A 293 31.37 26.42 10.96
CA ASN A 293 32.14 26.79 12.14
C ASN A 293 33.27 25.79 12.43
N ALA A 294 33.05 24.50 12.20
CA ALA A 294 34.09 23.48 12.36
C ALA A 294 35.21 23.62 11.32
N VAL A 295 34.88 23.92 10.07
CA VAL A 295 35.87 24.17 9.00
C VAL A 295 36.68 25.43 9.31
N ALA A 296 36.02 26.52 9.72
CA ALA A 296 36.69 27.77 10.11
C ALA A 296 37.62 27.58 11.33
N ALA A 297 37.24 26.74 12.30
CA ALA A 297 38.08 26.42 13.45
C ALA A 297 39.34 25.62 13.06
N VAL A 298 39.23 24.71 12.09
CA VAL A 298 40.36 23.94 11.57
C VAL A 298 41.31 24.82 10.75
N GLU A 299 40.78 25.73 9.94
CA GLU A 299 41.58 26.71 9.19
C GLU A 299 42.30 27.70 10.11
N ALA A 300 41.64 28.17 11.17
CA ALA A 300 42.24 29.03 12.18
C ALA A 300 43.35 28.32 12.98
N ALA A 301 43.15 27.04 13.32
CA ALA A 301 44.18 26.23 13.97
C ALA A 301 45.38 25.96 13.04
N ALA A 302 45.13 25.71 11.74
CA ALA A 302 46.20 25.53 10.76
C ALA A 302 47.03 26.81 10.54
N ALA A 303 46.40 27.99 10.59
CA ALA A 303 47.09 29.28 10.49
C ALA A 303 47.98 29.58 11.71
N GLN A 304 47.59 29.14 12.91
CA GLN A 304 48.40 29.29 14.13
C GLN A 304 49.61 28.35 14.18
N MET A 305 49.54 27.21 13.50
CA MET A 305 50.67 26.25 13.38
C MET A 305 51.67 26.61 12.27
N ALA A 306 51.37 27.65 11.46
CA ALA A 306 52.19 28.08 10.33
C ALA A 306 53.00 29.36 10.61
N MET A 307 52.99 29.88 11.84
CA MET A 307 53.89 30.97 12.23
C MET A 307 55.20 30.39 12.80
N PRO A 308 56.37 30.85 12.32
CA PRO A 308 57.68 30.32 12.73
C PRO A 308 58.06 30.68 14.18
#